data_AF-A0A846BUH0-F1
#
_entry.id   AF-A0A846BUH0-F1
#
_cell.length_a   1.000
_cell.length_b   1.000
_cell.length_c   1.000
_cell.angle_alpha   90.00
_cell.angle_beta   90.00
_cell.angle_gamma   90.00
#
_symmetry.space_group_name_H-M   'P 1'
#
loop_
_entity.id
_entity.type
_entity.pdbx_description
1 polymer ?
#
loop_
_entity_poly.entity_id
_entity_poly.type
_entity_poly.pdbx_seq_one_letter_code
_entity_poly.pdbx_strand_id
1 'polypeptide(L)'
;METLHQENDVNPLDQGQSNSIYEAENLMVHHRFEEQAAHTPEMIAIVDQGRQLTYQQLNAKANQLAHYLQKQGVGSEVLVGIC
;
A
#
# COMPACT_ATOMS: atom_id res chain seq x y z
N MET A 1 28.79 43.17 -11.39
CA MET A 1 29.64 42.52 -10.37
C MET A 1 28.67 41.83 -9.43
N GLU A 2 28.26 40.61 -9.77
CA GLU A 2 28.93 39.33 -9.42
C GLU A 2 28.33 38.83 -8.09
N THR A 3 27.89 37.58 -7.91
CA THR A 3 27.87 36.36 -8.73
C THR A 3 26.79 35.42 -8.17
N LEU A 4 26.41 34.44 -8.98
CA LEU A 4 25.30 33.51 -8.81
C LEU A 4 25.45 32.55 -7.63
N HIS A 5 24.28 32.14 -7.12
CA HIS A 5 24.08 31.06 -6.16
C HIS A 5 24.57 29.70 -6.70
N GLN A 6 25.43 29.09 -5.88
CA GLN A 6 25.63 27.65 -5.63
C GLN A 6 25.43 26.69 -6.82
N GLU A 7 26.56 26.29 -7.37
CA GLU A 7 26.69 25.12 -8.24
C GLU A 7 26.37 23.87 -7.41
N ASN A 8 25.28 23.19 -7.73
CA ASN A 8 24.95 21.89 -7.17
C ASN A 8 25.88 20.87 -7.83
N ASP A 9 26.95 20.54 -7.12
CA ASP A 9 27.87 19.46 -7.48
C ASP A 9 27.10 18.13 -7.44
N VAL A 10 26.90 17.55 -8.62
CA VAL A 10 26.31 16.23 -8.79
C VAL A 10 27.32 15.23 -8.23
N ASN A 11 27.09 14.72 -7.01
CA ASN A 11 28.02 13.80 -6.36
C ASN A 11 28.14 12.48 -7.16
N PRO A 12 29.32 12.12 -7.68
CA PRO A 12 29.51 10.97 -8.58
C PRO A 12 29.64 9.61 -7.88
N LEU A 13 28.98 9.40 -6.72
CA LEU A 13 29.07 8.16 -5.94
C LEU A 13 27.81 7.29 -6.00
N ASP A 14 26.97 7.41 -7.02
CA ASP A 14 25.91 6.42 -7.31
C ASP A 14 26.49 5.13 -7.93
N GLN A 15 27.30 4.44 -7.13
CA GLN A 15 27.77 3.07 -7.37
C GLN A 15 27.56 2.32 -6.05
N GLY A 16 26.29 2.10 -5.69
CA GLY A 16 25.91 1.46 -4.44
C GLY A 16 24.79 0.47 -4.67
N GLN A 17 25.13 -0.81 -4.76
CA GLN A 17 24.19 -1.92 -4.68
C GLN A 17 23.37 -1.83 -3.38
N SER A 18 22.14 -1.31 -3.44
CA SER A 18 21.11 -1.44 -2.37
C SER A 18 19.70 -1.10 -2.90
N ASN A 19 19.33 -1.62 -4.07
CA ASN A 19 17.92 -1.69 -4.49
C ASN A 19 17.28 -2.95 -3.89
N SER A 20 16.68 -2.83 -2.71
CA SER A 20 15.55 -3.70 -2.31
C SER A 20 14.80 -3.23 -1.06
N ILE A 21 15.31 -2.25 -0.31
CA ILE A 21 14.67 -1.82 0.95
C ILE A 21 13.79 -0.57 0.74
N TYR A 22 14.15 0.33 -0.17
CA TYR A 22 13.39 1.56 -0.45
C TYR A 22 12.09 1.33 -1.25
N GLU A 23 11.93 0.20 -1.92
CA GLU A 23 10.71 -0.14 -2.67
C GLU A 23 9.60 -0.70 -1.78
N ALA A 24 9.97 -1.41 -0.70
CA ALA A 24 9.02 -1.97 0.25
C ALA A 24 8.30 -0.88 1.09
N GLU A 25 8.95 0.26 1.31
CA GLU A 25 8.40 1.37 2.10
C GLU A 25 7.38 2.23 1.32
N ASN A 26 7.35 2.13 -0.02
CA ASN A 26 6.43 2.90 -0.87
C ASN A 26 5.18 2.13 -1.32
N LEU A 27 4.97 0.90 -0.82
CA LEU A 27 3.77 0.13 -1.16
C LEU A 27 2.56 0.63 -0.39
N MET A 28 1.46 0.83 -1.11
CA MET A 28 0.16 1.13 -0.52
C MET A 28 -0.26 -0.01 0.42
N VAL A 29 -0.90 0.33 1.54
CA VAL A 29 -1.29 -0.65 2.57
C VAL A 29 -2.12 -1.82 2.02
N HIS A 30 -2.99 -1.56 1.04
CA HIS A 30 -3.81 -2.60 0.42
C HIS A 30 -2.97 -3.57 -0.43
N HIS A 31 -1.93 -3.13 -1.12
CA HIS A 31 -1.04 -4.02 -1.87
C HIS A 31 -0.31 -5.00 -0.94
N ARG A 32 0.24 -4.50 0.18
CA ARG A 32 0.90 -5.36 1.17
C ARG A 32 -0.06 -6.40 1.75
N PHE A 33 -1.33 -6.02 1.94
CA PHE A 33 -2.35 -6.93 2.40
C PHE A 33 -2.72 -7.99 1.35
N GLU A 34 -2.87 -7.59 0.09
CA GLU A 34 -3.13 -8.51 -1.03
C GLU A 34 -1.98 -9.52 -1.21
N GLU A 35 -0.74 -9.08 -1.09
CA GLU A 35 0.44 -9.96 -1.10
C GLU A 35 0.37 -10.98 0.05
N GLN A 36 0.08 -10.55 1.27
CA GLN A 36 -0.06 -11.46 2.41
C GLN A 36 -1.22 -12.45 2.19
N ALA A 37 -2.32 -12.00 1.60
CA ALA A 37 -3.47 -12.83 1.29
C ALA A 37 -3.21 -13.85 0.18
N ALA A 38 -2.34 -13.52 -0.78
CA ALA A 38 -1.86 -14.46 -1.79
C ALA A 38 -0.88 -15.49 -1.21
N HIS A 39 0.02 -15.08 -0.31
CA HIS A 39 0.99 -15.97 0.33
C HIS A 39 0.36 -16.94 1.32
N THR A 40 -0.67 -16.51 2.05
CA THR A 40 -1.29 -17.29 3.14
C THR A 40 -2.83 -17.25 3.12
N PRO A 41 -3.48 -17.71 2.04
CA PRO A 41 -4.91 -17.51 1.82
C PRO A 41 -5.81 -18.17 2.87
N GLU A 42 -5.40 -19.32 3.40
CA GLU A 42 -6.17 -20.12 4.35
C GLU A 42 -5.93 -19.72 5.82
N MET A 43 -4.93 -18.87 6.08
CA MET A 43 -4.63 -18.41 7.43
C MET A 43 -5.70 -17.44 7.93
N ILE A 44 -6.02 -17.52 9.22
CA ILE A 44 -7.00 -16.65 9.87
C ILE A 44 -6.45 -15.23 9.98
N ALA A 45 -7.16 -14.26 9.41
CA ALA A 45 -6.81 -12.84 9.46
C ALA A 45 -7.54 -12.11 10.58
N ILE A 46 -8.82 -12.45 10.82
CA ILE A 46 -9.66 -11.82 11.85
C ILE A 46 -10.43 -12.90 12.60
N VAL A 47 -10.50 -12.75 13.93
CA VAL A 47 -11.40 -13.48 14.81
C VAL A 47 -12.27 -12.48 15.56
N ASP A 48 -13.59 -12.62 15.45
CA ASP A 48 -14.55 -11.78 16.15
C ASP A 48 -15.73 -12.62 16.65
N GLN A 49 -15.98 -12.62 17.96
CA GLN A 49 -17.11 -13.32 18.60
C GLN A 49 -17.34 -14.77 18.10
N GLY A 50 -16.25 -15.53 17.92
CA GLY A 50 -16.31 -16.92 17.44
C GLY A 50 -16.43 -17.08 15.92
N ARG A 51 -16.53 -15.99 15.17
CA ARG A 51 -16.43 -15.96 13.72
C ARG A 51 -14.97 -15.75 13.32
N GLN A 52 -14.56 -16.44 12.27
CA GLN A 52 -13.21 -16.33 11.74
C GLN A 52 -13.29 -16.01 10.24
N LEU A 53 -12.40 -15.15 9.78
CA LEU A 53 -12.20 -14.90 8.36
C LEU A 53 -10.75 -15.20 8.01
N THR A 54 -10.55 -15.97 6.95
CA THR A 54 -9.23 -16.15 6.37
C THR A 54 -8.77 -14.89 5.64
N TYR A 55 -7.48 -14.76 5.37
CA TYR A 55 -6.95 -13.67 4.55
C TYR A 55 -7.62 -13.61 3.18
N GLN A 56 -7.84 -14.75 2.52
CA GLN A 56 -8.54 -14.80 1.23
C GLN A 56 -9.97 -14.27 1.34
N GLN A 57 -10.72 -14.68 2.36
CA GLN A 57 -12.11 -14.27 2.55
C GLN A 57 -12.21 -12.78 2.89
N LEU A 58 -11.31 -12.28 3.72
CA LEU A 58 -11.24 -10.87 4.08
C LEU A 58 -10.91 -10.02 2.86
N ASN A 59 -9.89 -10.41 2.08
CA ASN A 59 -9.49 -9.71 0.86
C ASN A 59 -10.63 -9.65 -0.17
N ALA A 60 -11.31 -10.77 -0.39
CA ALA A 60 -12.44 -10.82 -1.32
C ALA A 60 -13.57 -9.87 -0.89
N LYS A 61 -13.91 -9.81 0.40
CA LYS A 61 -14.93 -8.90 0.94
C LYS A 61 -14.51 -7.44 0.82
N ALA A 62 -13.25 -7.12 1.14
CA ALA A 62 -12.69 -5.79 1.00
C ALA A 62 -12.75 -5.32 -0.46
N ASN A 63 -12.37 -6.18 -1.40
CA ASN A 63 -12.43 -5.87 -2.83
C ASN A 63 -13.85 -5.70 -3.34
N GLN A 64 -14.81 -6.52 -2.88
CA GLN A 64 -16.24 -6.31 -3.21
C GLN A 64 -16.74 -4.94 -2.74
N LEU A 65 -16.38 -4.55 -1.51
CA LEU A 65 -16.73 -3.23 -0.99
C LEU A 65 -16.05 -2.10 -1.77
N ALA A 66 -14.76 -2.24 -2.10
CA ALA A 66 -14.03 -1.27 -2.90
C ALA A 66 -14.68 -1.03 -4.27
N HIS A 67 -15.08 -2.10 -4.97
CA HIS A 67 -15.79 -1.99 -6.25
C HIS A 67 -17.14 -1.31 -6.11
N TYR A 68 -17.87 -1.58 -5.02
CA TYR A 68 -19.12 -0.90 -4.72
C TYR A 68 -18.89 0.60 -4.49
N LEU A 69 -17.92 0.98 -3.66
CA LEU A 69 -17.58 2.38 -3.38
C LEU A 69 -17.13 3.12 -4.64
N GLN A 70 -16.32 2.49 -5.49
CA GLN A 70 -15.92 3.04 -6.79
C GLN A 70 -17.13 3.33 -7.70
N LYS A 71 -18.11 2.43 -7.74
CA LYS A 71 -19.36 2.66 -8.48
C LYS A 71 -20.19 3.82 -7.93
N GLN A 72 -20.06 4.12 -6.64
CA GLN A 72 -20.69 5.28 -6.00
C GLN A 72 -19.90 6.59 -6.19
N GLY A 73 -18.78 6.55 -6.93
CA GLY A 73 -17.95 7.73 -7.22
C GLY A 73 -16.80 7.96 -6.23
N VAL A 74 -16.54 7.00 -5.32
CA VAL A 74 -15.38 7.07 -4.42
C VAL A 74 -14.10 6.77 -5.20
N GLY A 75 -13.13 7.66 -5.10
CA GLY A 75 -11.82 7.53 -5.75
C GLY A 75 -10.71 8.11 -4.89
N SER A 76 -9.59 8.47 -5.51
CA SER A 76 -8.49 9.12 -4.80
C SER A 76 -8.97 10.38 -4.09
N GLU A 77 -8.48 10.59 -2.86
CA GLU A 77 -8.78 11.76 -2.03
C GLU A 77 -10.25 11.91 -1.58
N VAL A 78 -11.12 10.94 -1.89
CA VAL A 78 -12.51 10.94 -1.43
C VAL A 78 -12.59 10.34 -0.03
N LEU A 79 -13.12 11.12 0.92
CA LEU A 79 -13.31 10.69 2.31
C LEU A 79 -14.57 9.81 2.45
N VAL A 80 -14.43 8.68 3.14
CA VAL A 80 -15.53 7.78 3.51
C VAL A 80 -15.59 7.66 5.02
N GLY A 81 -16.72 8.02 5.62
CA GLY A 81 -16.95 7.90 7.06
C GLY A 81 -17.16 6.45 7.49
N ILE A 82 -16.62 6.07 8.64
CA ILE A 82 -16.85 4.79 9.32
C ILE A 82 -17.52 5.10 10.67
N CYS A 83 -18.56 4.35 11.05
CA CYS A 83 -19.34 4.55 12.27
C CYS A 83 -19.42 3.26 13.09
#